data_AF-A0A9D2M1Q5-F1
#
_entry.id   AF-A0A9D2M1Q5-F1
#
_cell.length_a   1.000
_cell.length_b   1.000
_cell.length_c   1.000
_cell.angle_alpha   90.00
_cell.angle_beta   90.00
_cell.angle_gamma   90.00
#
_symmetry.space_group_name_H-M   'P 1'
#
loop_
_entity.id
_entity.type
_entity.pdbx_description
1 polymer ?
#
loop_
_entity_poly.entity_id
_entity_poly.type
_entity_poly.pdbx_seq_one_letter_code
_entity_poly.pdbx_strand_id
1 'polypeptide(L)'
;MRKATIYPHSAAYAKEHGELEQYRASNNANLQCKEAIETAVREHFDGMYLSHDAAKGVIETYGMDRVMLVLANTVQLQDWDGRYSPRNKEWAKTIPNYNSDTVRCGYALNSHPAVLNGFIDLVREEHLRRQPLTAEDIQAEAERILRELRAPDMPNSPHGTHYMARISPEFLNRAGSKDHDRLMNLLPFRSLSFTGMKGLPGTYATILANEDRSKELRQPRPSVREHLKQEPKQAAPKAPGHKKLEPER
;
A
#
# COMPACT_ATOMS: atom_id res chain seq x y z
N MET A 1 -13.55 16.86 15.53
CA MET A 1 -13.22 16.13 16.78
C MET A 1 -11.78 15.64 16.70
N ARG A 2 -10.99 15.75 17.77
CA ARG A 2 -9.65 15.12 17.82
C ARG A 2 -9.84 13.60 17.98
N LYS A 3 -9.23 12.81 17.10
CA LYS A 3 -9.26 11.35 17.18
C LYS A 3 -8.55 10.91 18.46
N ALA A 4 -9.19 10.07 19.26
CA ALA A 4 -8.57 9.54 20.47
C ALA A 4 -7.34 8.72 20.07
N THR A 5 -6.19 8.96 20.70
CA THR A 5 -4.96 8.21 20.47
C THR A 5 -5.06 6.79 21.02
N ILE A 6 -4.42 5.84 20.36
CA ILE A 6 -4.29 4.46 20.85
C ILE A 6 -3.19 4.46 21.91
N TYR A 7 -3.49 3.94 23.08
CA TYR A 7 -2.51 3.78 24.14
C TYR A 7 -1.61 2.55 23.86
N PRO A 8 -0.27 2.70 23.75
CA PRO A 8 0.60 1.66 23.21
C PRO A 8 1.19 0.71 24.27
N HIS A 9 0.73 0.77 25.52
CA HIS A 9 1.29 -0.02 26.62
C HIS A 9 0.23 -0.79 27.42
N SER A 10 0.69 -1.68 28.29
CA SER A 10 -0.19 -2.48 29.16
C SER A 10 -0.81 -1.64 30.29
N ALA A 11 -1.85 -2.18 30.92
CA ALA A 11 -2.46 -1.58 32.12
C ALA A 11 -1.47 -1.43 33.28
N ALA A 12 -0.54 -2.38 33.43
CA ALA A 12 0.48 -2.35 34.48
C ALA A 12 1.41 -1.14 34.29
N TYR A 13 1.90 -0.95 33.06
CA TYR A 13 2.71 0.22 32.70
C TYR A 13 1.95 1.53 32.98
N ALA A 14 0.68 1.60 32.54
CA ALA A 14 -0.17 2.77 32.78
C ALA A 14 -0.33 3.09 34.27
N LYS A 15 -0.45 2.06 35.10
CA LYS A 15 -0.54 2.23 36.56
C LYS A 15 0.76 2.76 37.15
N GLU A 16 1.89 2.19 36.75
CA GLU A 16 3.22 2.60 37.23
C GLU A 16 3.58 4.04 36.84
N HIS A 17 3.12 4.49 35.67
CA HIS A 17 3.44 5.81 35.12
C HIS A 17 2.34 6.86 35.35
N GLY A 18 1.25 6.51 36.05
CA GLY A 18 0.13 7.43 36.31
C GLY A 18 -0.73 7.75 35.08
N GLU A 19 -0.67 6.93 34.04
CA GLU A 19 -1.35 7.12 32.75
C GLU A 19 -2.66 6.32 32.62
N LEU A 20 -3.22 5.83 33.74
CA LEU A 20 -4.42 4.99 33.76
C LEU A 20 -5.64 5.63 33.10
N GLU A 21 -5.80 6.94 33.20
CA GLU A 21 -6.91 7.64 32.55
C GLU A 21 -6.79 7.60 31.03
N GLN A 22 -5.58 7.75 30.49
CA GLN A 22 -5.31 7.64 29.06
C GLN A 22 -5.56 6.20 28.56
N TYR A 23 -5.11 5.21 29.33
CA TYR A 23 -5.37 3.80 29.08
C TYR A 23 -6.88 3.50 29.02
N ARG A 24 -7.63 3.95 30.03
CA ARG A 24 -9.10 3.78 30.10
C ARG A 24 -9.80 4.50 28.95
N ALA A 25 -9.43 5.74 28.65
CA ALA A 25 -9.98 6.49 27.53
C ALA A 25 -9.72 5.81 26.18
N SER A 26 -8.51 5.28 25.98
CA SER A 26 -8.17 4.51 24.77
C SER A 26 -9.03 3.26 24.63
N ASN A 27 -9.22 2.48 25.71
CA ASN A 27 -10.05 1.28 25.68
C ASN A 27 -11.54 1.59 25.52
N ASN A 28 -12.03 2.68 26.11
CA ASN A 28 -13.39 3.16 25.87
C ASN A 28 -13.60 3.51 24.39
N ALA A 29 -12.64 4.18 23.76
CA ALA A 29 -12.71 4.46 22.32
C ALA A 29 -12.55 3.19 21.46
N ASN A 30 -11.90 2.13 21.93
CA ASN A 30 -11.90 0.83 21.25
C ASN A 30 -13.28 0.18 21.29
N LEU A 31 -13.97 0.24 22.43
CA LEU A 31 -15.34 -0.23 22.58
C LEU A 31 -16.31 0.54 21.66
N GLN A 32 -16.23 1.87 21.66
CA GLN A 32 -17.04 2.71 20.77
C GLN A 32 -16.75 2.43 19.28
N CYS A 33 -15.48 2.20 18.93
CA CYS A 33 -15.10 1.81 17.58
C CYS A 33 -15.68 0.44 17.20
N LYS A 34 -15.65 -0.55 18.11
CA LYS A 34 -16.30 -1.85 17.90
C LYS A 34 -17.79 -1.67 17.61
N GLU A 35 -18.51 -0.95 18.46
CA GLU A 35 -19.96 -0.70 18.31
C GLU A 35 -20.30 0.00 16.98
N ALA A 36 -19.45 0.94 16.57
CA ALA A 36 -19.59 1.62 15.28
C ALA A 36 -19.36 0.67 14.09
N ILE A 37 -18.38 -0.25 14.16
CA ILE A 37 -18.19 -1.27 13.11
C ILE A 37 -19.39 -2.21 13.05
N GLU A 38 -19.86 -2.71 14.20
CA GLU A 38 -21.04 -3.60 14.23
C GLU A 38 -22.28 -2.92 13.67
N THR A 39 -22.41 -1.61 13.89
CA THR A 39 -23.48 -0.80 13.31
C THR A 39 -23.33 -0.62 11.81
N ALA A 40 -22.13 -0.28 11.35
CA ALA A 40 -21.84 -0.18 9.92
C ALA A 40 -22.09 -1.51 9.18
N VAL A 41 -21.67 -2.64 9.77
CA VAL A 41 -21.95 -3.97 9.21
C VAL A 41 -23.45 -4.21 9.09
N ARG A 42 -24.23 -3.90 10.13
CA ARG A 42 -25.68 -4.11 10.14
C ARG A 42 -26.42 -3.23 9.13
N GLU A 43 -26.00 -1.98 8.98
CA GLU A 43 -26.66 -1.00 8.12
C GLU A 43 -26.28 -1.16 6.64
N HIS A 44 -25.08 -1.66 6.36
CA HIS A 44 -24.54 -1.75 5.01
C HIS A 44 -24.47 -3.17 4.44
N PHE A 45 -25.02 -4.16 5.14
CA PHE A 45 -25.11 -5.54 4.66
C PHE A 45 -26.55 -5.86 4.24
N ASP A 46 -26.74 -6.17 2.95
CA ASP A 46 -28.06 -6.44 2.37
C ASP A 46 -28.50 -7.91 2.47
N GLY A 47 -27.72 -8.74 3.18
CA GLY A 47 -27.91 -10.19 3.27
C GLY A 47 -26.97 -10.99 2.35
N MET A 48 -26.38 -10.35 1.35
CA MET A 48 -25.48 -10.98 0.38
C MET A 48 -24.15 -10.22 0.24
N TYR A 49 -24.20 -8.89 0.23
CA TYR A 49 -23.06 -8.01 -0.02
C TYR A 49 -22.97 -6.91 1.04
N LEU A 50 -21.74 -6.54 1.34
CA LEU A 50 -21.41 -5.37 2.15
C LEU A 50 -21.11 -4.20 1.20
N SER A 51 -21.70 -3.04 1.44
CA SER A 51 -21.40 -1.84 0.66
C SER A 51 -19.91 -1.49 0.69
N HIS A 52 -19.35 -1.06 -0.44
CA HIS A 52 -17.95 -0.60 -0.52
C HIS A 52 -17.67 0.59 0.39
N ASP A 53 -18.69 1.36 0.75
CA ASP A 53 -18.58 2.52 1.62
C ASP A 53 -18.78 2.21 3.11
N ALA A 54 -19.09 0.95 3.47
CA ALA A 54 -19.42 0.55 4.83
C ALA A 54 -18.32 0.92 5.85
N ALA A 55 -17.05 0.84 5.44
CA ALA A 55 -15.93 1.14 6.32
C ALA A 55 -15.61 2.64 6.44
N LYS A 56 -16.02 3.47 5.47
CA LYS A 56 -15.55 4.87 5.34
C LYS A 56 -15.92 5.71 6.56
N GLY A 57 -17.19 5.70 6.96
CA GLY A 57 -17.66 6.51 8.09
C GLY A 57 -16.97 6.15 9.41
N VAL A 58 -16.70 4.86 9.65
CA VAL A 58 -15.98 4.40 10.85
C VAL A 58 -14.53 4.86 10.81
N ILE A 59 -13.84 4.70 9.68
CA ILE A 59 -12.45 5.12 9.48
C ILE A 59 -12.30 6.65 9.64
N GLU A 60 -13.25 7.42 9.12
CA GLU A 60 -13.27 8.87 9.26
C GLU A 60 -13.38 9.30 10.72
N THR A 61 -14.27 8.64 11.47
CA THR A 61 -14.54 8.94 12.89
C THR A 61 -13.40 8.52 13.81
N TYR A 62 -12.98 7.26 13.72
CA TYR A 62 -12.05 6.64 14.69
C TYR A 62 -10.60 6.62 14.24
N GLY A 63 -10.35 6.81 12.94
CA GLY A 63 -9.03 6.67 12.34
C GLY A 63 -8.71 5.23 11.94
N MET A 64 -7.88 5.11 10.91
CA MET A 64 -7.50 3.84 10.31
C MET A 64 -6.86 2.89 11.31
N ASP A 65 -5.88 3.36 12.09
CA ASP A 65 -5.12 2.52 13.02
C ASP A 65 -6.01 1.88 14.09
N ARG A 66 -7.00 2.62 14.60
CA ARG A 66 -7.91 2.12 15.64
C ARG A 66 -8.87 1.09 15.08
N VAL A 67 -9.43 1.35 13.89
CA VAL A 67 -10.29 0.39 13.19
C VAL A 67 -9.55 -0.91 12.92
N MET A 68 -8.32 -0.81 12.39
CA MET A 68 -7.46 -1.98 12.16
C MET A 68 -7.14 -2.73 13.46
N LEU A 69 -6.81 -2.04 14.55
CA LEU A 69 -6.54 -2.66 15.85
C LEU A 69 -7.74 -3.45 16.39
N VAL A 70 -8.94 -2.88 16.32
CA VAL A 70 -10.17 -3.53 16.82
C VAL A 70 -10.54 -4.76 16.00
N LEU A 71 -10.38 -4.67 14.67
CA LEU A 71 -10.61 -5.80 13.76
C LEU A 71 -9.58 -6.91 13.98
N ALA A 72 -8.29 -6.56 13.99
CA ALA A 72 -7.20 -7.50 14.22
C ALA A 72 -7.33 -8.18 15.59
N ASN A 73 -7.70 -7.43 16.64
CA ASN A 73 -7.97 -7.99 17.96
C ASN A 73 -9.00 -9.13 17.91
N THR A 74 -10.10 -8.92 17.18
CA THR A 74 -11.17 -9.93 17.05
C THR A 74 -10.67 -11.17 16.32
N VAL A 75 -9.96 -10.99 15.19
CA VAL A 75 -9.39 -12.11 14.44
C VAL A 75 -8.37 -12.88 15.26
N GLN A 76 -7.51 -12.20 16.02
CA GLN A 76 -6.53 -12.84 16.89
C GLN A 76 -7.19 -13.67 18.01
N LEU A 77 -8.24 -13.15 18.65
CA LEU A 77 -9.02 -13.90 19.66
C LEU A 77 -9.79 -15.08 19.04
N GLN A 78 -10.08 -15.02 17.73
CA GLN A 78 -10.81 -16.02 16.97
C GLN A 78 -9.92 -16.73 15.93
N ASP A 79 -8.60 -16.85 16.17
CA ASP A 79 -7.67 -17.45 15.18
C ASP A 79 -8.04 -18.92 14.86
N TRP A 80 -8.78 -19.57 15.75
CA TRP A 80 -9.34 -20.91 15.55
C TRP A 80 -10.49 -20.97 14.53
N ASP A 81 -11.16 -19.86 14.22
CA ASP A 81 -12.33 -19.85 13.33
C ASP A 81 -11.89 -19.92 11.85
N GLY A 82 -12.31 -20.98 11.15
CA GLY A 82 -11.91 -21.24 9.76
C GLY A 82 -12.54 -20.31 8.72
N ARG A 83 -13.51 -19.46 9.09
CA ARG A 83 -14.19 -18.56 8.13
C ARG A 83 -13.40 -17.30 7.81
N TYR A 84 -12.43 -16.92 8.65
CA TYR A 84 -11.48 -15.87 8.30
C TYR A 84 -10.47 -16.40 7.28
N SER A 85 -10.24 -15.60 6.24
CA SER A 85 -9.24 -15.94 5.23
C SER A 85 -7.84 -16.03 5.85
N PRO A 86 -6.95 -16.89 5.34
CA PRO A 86 -5.55 -16.95 5.79
C PRO A 86 -4.87 -15.58 5.70
N ARG A 87 -5.14 -14.84 4.63
CA ARG A 87 -4.64 -13.48 4.40
C ARG A 87 -5.05 -12.49 5.49
N ASN A 88 -6.26 -12.62 6.05
CA ASN A 88 -6.73 -11.75 7.13
C ASN A 88 -6.18 -12.19 8.49
N LYS A 89 -5.98 -13.49 8.72
CA LYS A 89 -5.30 -13.99 9.92
C LYS A 89 -3.84 -13.54 9.98
N GLU A 90 -3.11 -13.68 8.89
CA GLU A 90 -1.71 -13.23 8.78
C GLU A 90 -1.60 -11.72 8.99
N TRP A 91 -2.47 -10.94 8.34
CA TRP A 91 -2.53 -9.50 8.55
C TRP A 91 -2.82 -9.16 10.01
N ALA A 92 -3.80 -9.81 10.64
CA ALA A 92 -4.15 -9.54 12.03
C ALA A 92 -2.95 -9.76 12.97
N LYS A 93 -2.12 -10.78 12.73
CA LYS A 93 -0.90 -11.05 13.52
C LYS A 93 0.14 -9.92 13.46
N THR A 94 0.11 -9.06 12.43
CA THR A 94 1.04 -7.93 12.30
C THR A 94 0.70 -6.75 13.21
N ILE A 95 -0.52 -6.70 13.76
CA ILE A 95 -0.98 -5.56 14.56
C ILE A 95 -0.84 -5.89 16.05
N PRO A 96 0.06 -5.20 16.78
CA PRO A 96 0.29 -5.49 18.19
C PRO A 96 -0.90 -5.07 19.05
N ASN A 97 -1.16 -5.85 20.12
CA ASN A 97 -2.10 -5.49 21.15
C ASN A 97 -1.55 -5.88 22.53
N TYR A 98 -1.35 -4.89 23.40
CA TYR A 98 -0.74 -5.06 24.73
C TYR A 98 -1.75 -5.18 25.86
N ASN A 99 -3.04 -5.21 25.54
CA ASN A 99 -4.09 -5.46 26.52
C ASN A 99 -4.13 -6.94 26.91
N SER A 100 -4.53 -7.23 28.15
CA SER A 100 -4.85 -8.60 28.55
C SER A 100 -6.07 -9.12 27.81
N ASP A 101 -6.19 -10.44 27.66
CA ASP A 101 -7.33 -11.05 26.98
C ASP A 101 -8.67 -10.66 27.60
N THR A 102 -8.74 -10.47 28.92
CA THR A 102 -9.95 -9.95 29.60
C THR A 102 -10.39 -8.59 29.06
N VAL A 103 -9.46 -7.66 28.86
CA VAL A 103 -9.75 -6.33 28.32
C VAL A 103 -10.06 -6.42 26.82
N ARG A 104 -9.31 -7.26 26.09
CA ARG A 104 -9.47 -7.49 24.66
C ARG A 104 -10.85 -8.06 24.29
N CYS A 105 -11.39 -8.95 25.12
CA CYS A 105 -12.75 -9.47 24.97
C CYS A 105 -13.81 -8.37 25.05
N GLY A 106 -13.56 -7.30 25.81
CA GLY A 106 -14.49 -6.17 25.96
C GLY A 106 -14.76 -5.41 24.65
N TYR A 107 -13.82 -5.43 23.70
CA TYR A 107 -13.98 -4.79 22.39
C TYR A 107 -13.81 -5.76 21.21
N ALA A 108 -14.00 -7.07 21.45
CA ALA A 108 -14.13 -8.04 20.36
C ALA A 108 -15.50 -7.90 19.67
N LEU A 109 -15.53 -7.97 18.34
CA LEU A 109 -16.78 -7.87 17.58
C LEU A 109 -17.63 -9.14 17.71
N ASN A 110 -18.94 -8.93 17.83
CA ASN A 110 -19.98 -9.96 17.84
C ASN A 110 -20.74 -9.97 16.49
N SER A 111 -20.00 -10.00 15.39
CA SER A 111 -20.53 -10.12 14.03
C SER A 111 -20.21 -11.50 13.44
N HIS A 112 -20.98 -11.94 12.45
CA HIS A 112 -20.72 -13.22 11.78
C HIS A 112 -19.34 -13.18 11.09
N PRO A 113 -18.41 -14.13 11.35
CA PRO A 113 -17.03 -14.07 10.86
C PRO A 113 -16.88 -13.89 9.35
N ALA A 114 -17.75 -14.49 8.54
CA ALA A 114 -17.70 -14.33 7.09
C ALA A 114 -18.00 -12.89 6.63
N VAL A 115 -18.96 -12.22 7.29
CA VAL A 115 -19.29 -10.81 6.99
C VAL A 115 -18.16 -9.91 7.49
N LEU A 116 -17.64 -10.21 8.69
CA LEU A 116 -16.51 -9.47 9.23
C LEU A 116 -15.24 -9.63 8.39
N ASN A 117 -14.99 -10.81 7.83
CA ASN A 117 -13.90 -11.04 6.87
C ASN A 117 -14.02 -10.08 5.67
N GLY A 118 -15.21 -9.95 5.08
CA GLY A 118 -15.45 -8.99 3.99
C GLY A 118 -15.27 -7.53 4.42
N PHE A 119 -15.71 -7.16 5.63
CA PHE A 119 -15.47 -5.81 6.17
C PHE A 119 -13.98 -5.52 6.36
N ILE A 120 -13.20 -6.50 6.81
CA ILE A 120 -11.74 -6.39 6.94
C ILE A 120 -11.10 -6.15 5.56
N ASP A 121 -11.56 -6.86 4.53
CA ASP A 121 -11.05 -6.66 3.18
C ASP A 121 -11.29 -5.22 2.71
N LEU A 122 -12.49 -4.66 2.93
CA LEU A 122 -12.79 -3.24 2.63
C LEU A 122 -11.88 -2.27 3.38
N VAL A 123 -11.65 -2.49 4.68
CA VAL A 123 -10.77 -1.63 5.48
C VAL A 123 -9.33 -1.68 4.97
N ARG A 124 -8.85 -2.87 4.61
CA ARG A 124 -7.50 -3.05 4.08
C ARG A 124 -7.33 -2.42 2.70
N GLU A 125 -8.34 -2.51 1.84
CA GLU A 125 -8.36 -1.82 0.54
C GLU A 125 -8.34 -0.31 0.73
N GLU A 126 -9.15 0.23 1.64
CA GLU A 126 -9.17 1.66 1.96
C GLU A 126 -7.85 2.12 2.61
N HIS A 127 -7.20 1.28 3.41
CA HIS A 127 -5.86 1.55 3.95
C HIS A 127 -4.82 1.67 2.84
N LEU A 128 -4.78 0.70 1.93
CA LEU A 128 -3.87 0.70 0.79
C LEU A 128 -4.12 1.91 -0.12
N ARG A 129 -5.38 2.25 -0.37
CA ARG A 129 -5.78 3.42 -1.17
C ARG A 129 -5.24 4.74 -0.61
N ARG A 130 -5.17 4.85 0.72
CA ARG A 130 -4.67 6.05 1.41
C ARG A 130 -3.14 6.10 1.50
N GLN A 131 -2.45 4.99 1.24
CA GLN A 131 -1.00 4.97 1.24
C GLN A 131 -0.46 5.55 -0.09
N PRO A 132 0.53 6.46 -0.01
CA PRO A 132 1.18 6.96 -1.21
C PRO A 132 1.86 5.80 -1.97
N LEU A 133 1.96 5.92 -3.29
CA LEU A 133 2.75 4.98 -4.08
C LEU A 133 4.23 5.16 -3.75
N THR A 134 4.91 4.05 -3.49
CA THR A 134 6.37 4.01 -3.38
C THR A 134 6.99 3.98 -4.77
N ALA A 135 8.30 4.27 -4.87
CA ALA A 135 9.01 4.12 -6.13
C ALA A 135 8.99 2.66 -6.63
N GLU A 136 9.05 1.70 -5.71
CA GLU A 136 8.97 0.27 -5.98
C GLU A 136 7.60 -0.12 -6.55
N ASP A 137 6.50 0.42 -6.01
CA ASP A 137 5.14 0.18 -6.55
C ASP A 137 5.03 0.65 -8.01
N ILE A 138 5.56 1.85 -8.30
CA ILE A 138 5.54 2.42 -9.66
C ILE A 138 6.42 1.58 -10.59
N GLN A 139 7.57 1.10 -10.11
CA GLN A 139 8.47 0.25 -10.89
C GLN A 139 7.83 -1.12 -11.18
N ALA A 140 7.24 -1.77 -10.18
CA ALA A 140 6.56 -3.06 -10.36
C ALA A 140 5.40 -2.95 -11.37
N GLU A 141 4.65 -1.84 -11.33
CA GLU A 141 3.60 -1.57 -12.32
C GLU A 141 4.18 -1.35 -13.72
N ALA A 142 5.30 -0.64 -13.85
CA ALA A 142 5.99 -0.46 -15.12
C ALA A 142 6.49 -1.80 -15.71
N GLU A 143 7.05 -2.67 -14.86
CA GLU A 143 7.51 -4.01 -15.25
C GLU A 143 6.35 -4.88 -15.71
N ARG A 144 5.22 -4.83 -14.98
CA ARG A 144 4.00 -5.54 -15.37
C ARG A 144 3.47 -5.07 -16.72
N ILE A 145 3.35 -3.76 -16.92
CA ILE A 145 2.92 -3.17 -18.20
C ILE A 145 3.86 -3.57 -19.32
N LEU A 146 5.17 -3.47 -19.11
CA LEU A 146 6.17 -3.87 -20.11
C LEU A 146 6.01 -5.34 -20.52
N ARG A 147 5.82 -6.23 -19.54
CA ARG A 147 5.58 -7.66 -19.79
C ARG A 147 4.30 -7.88 -20.59
N GLU A 148 3.21 -7.21 -20.24
CA GLU A 148 1.93 -7.31 -20.94
C GLU A 148 1.98 -6.75 -22.35
N LEU A 149 2.71 -5.67 -22.59
CA LEU A 149 2.90 -5.12 -23.94
C LEU A 149 3.74 -6.05 -24.84
N ARG A 150 4.64 -6.84 -24.24
CA ARG A 150 5.51 -7.79 -24.96
C ARG A 150 4.85 -9.14 -25.23
N ALA A 151 3.91 -9.58 -24.39
CA ALA A 151 3.34 -10.92 -24.46
C ALA A 151 2.59 -11.24 -25.78
N PRO A 152 1.81 -10.33 -26.38
CA PRO A 152 1.15 -10.61 -27.66
C PRO A 152 2.11 -10.59 -28.84
N ASP A 153 1.97 -11.55 -29.76
CA ASP A 153 2.70 -11.55 -31.03
C ASP A 153 2.15 -10.47 -31.97
N MET A 154 0.82 -10.30 -32.02
CA MET A 154 0.12 -9.32 -32.85
C MET A 154 -0.57 -8.23 -32.00
N PRO A 155 -0.81 -7.03 -32.57
CA PRO A 155 -1.52 -5.95 -31.89
C PRO A 155 -2.90 -6.39 -31.40
N ASN A 156 -3.20 -6.16 -30.12
CA ASN A 156 -4.42 -6.60 -29.44
C ASN A 156 -5.51 -5.52 -29.33
N SER A 157 -5.30 -4.35 -29.93
CA SER A 157 -6.36 -3.33 -30.05
C SER A 157 -7.48 -3.78 -31.01
N PRO A 158 -8.72 -3.28 -30.86
CA PRO A 158 -9.85 -3.65 -31.72
C PRO A 158 -9.61 -3.44 -33.23
N HIS A 159 -8.74 -2.49 -33.58
CA HIS A 159 -8.39 -2.18 -34.97
C HIS A 159 -7.04 -2.77 -35.41
N GLY A 160 -6.35 -3.52 -34.55
CA GLY A 160 -5.05 -4.13 -34.86
C GLY A 160 -3.91 -3.11 -35.04
N THR A 161 -4.05 -1.88 -34.55
CA THR A 161 -3.08 -0.80 -34.75
C THR A 161 -2.15 -0.57 -33.55
N HIS A 162 -2.57 -0.99 -32.36
CA HIS A 162 -1.84 -0.78 -31.11
C HIS A 162 -1.70 -2.08 -30.30
N TYR A 163 -0.61 -2.18 -29.55
CA TYR A 163 -0.50 -3.07 -28.41
C TYR A 163 -0.99 -2.35 -27.16
N MET A 164 -1.67 -3.09 -26.28
CA MET A 164 -2.37 -2.56 -25.13
C MET A 164 -2.10 -3.41 -23.90
N ALA A 165 -1.81 -2.74 -22.79
CA ALA A 165 -1.73 -3.31 -21.46
C ALA A 165 -2.64 -2.52 -20.53
N ARG A 166 -3.44 -3.20 -19.72
CA ARG A 166 -4.35 -2.52 -18.79
C ARG A 166 -3.52 -2.02 -17.62
N ILE A 167 -3.67 -0.74 -17.24
CA ILE A 167 -3.04 -0.20 -16.02
C ILE A 167 -3.79 -0.74 -14.80
N SER A 168 -3.05 -1.10 -13.76
CA SER A 168 -3.60 -1.68 -12.54
C SER A 168 -4.63 -0.73 -11.93
N PRO A 169 -5.86 -1.19 -11.64
CA PRO A 169 -6.83 -0.39 -10.91
C PRO A 169 -6.31 0.04 -9.53
N GLU A 170 -5.47 -0.78 -8.89
CA GLU A 170 -4.88 -0.49 -7.59
C GLU A 170 -3.86 0.66 -7.70
N PHE A 171 -3.02 0.67 -8.75
CA PHE A 171 -2.16 1.81 -9.07
C PHE A 171 -2.99 3.07 -9.34
N LEU A 172 -3.98 3.00 -10.23
CA LEU A 172 -4.80 4.16 -10.61
C LEU A 172 -5.57 4.76 -9.43
N ASN A 173 -6.00 3.92 -8.48
CA ASN A 173 -6.73 4.36 -7.30
C ASN A 173 -5.84 5.12 -6.29
N ARG A 174 -4.51 4.91 -6.32
CA ARG A 174 -3.52 5.56 -5.43
C ARG A 174 -2.76 6.67 -6.13
N ALA A 175 -2.58 6.59 -7.44
CA ALA A 175 -1.69 7.44 -8.22
C ALA A 175 -2.21 8.88 -8.35
N GLY A 176 -1.39 9.83 -7.92
CA GLY A 176 -1.55 11.24 -8.30
C GLY A 176 -0.99 11.51 -9.69
N SER A 177 -1.12 12.75 -10.18
CA SER A 177 -0.55 13.16 -11.48
C SER A 177 0.95 12.90 -11.57
N LYS A 178 1.70 13.18 -10.50
CA LYS A 178 3.15 12.93 -10.44
C LYS A 178 3.52 11.46 -10.58
N ASP A 179 2.69 10.55 -10.08
CA ASP A 179 2.97 9.12 -10.15
C ASP A 179 2.67 8.58 -11.56
N HIS A 180 1.63 9.10 -12.22
CA HIS A 180 1.39 8.83 -13.64
C HIS A 180 2.56 9.31 -14.52
N ASP A 181 3.09 10.50 -14.26
CA ASP A 181 4.25 11.02 -14.98
C ASP A 181 5.49 10.16 -14.75
N ARG A 182 5.71 9.69 -13.52
CA ARG A 182 6.82 8.77 -13.19
C ARG A 182 6.67 7.44 -13.95
N LEU A 183 5.47 6.85 -13.95
CA LEU A 183 5.18 5.63 -14.68
C LEU A 183 5.42 5.79 -16.19
N MET A 184 4.92 6.87 -16.78
CA MET A 184 5.16 7.22 -18.19
C MET A 184 6.66 7.37 -18.51
N ASN A 185 7.43 7.97 -17.60
CA ASN A 185 8.86 8.19 -17.79
C ASN A 185 9.69 6.91 -17.69
N LEU A 186 9.27 5.92 -16.90
CA LEU A 186 9.94 4.61 -16.79
C LEU A 186 9.78 3.79 -18.07
N LEU A 187 8.64 3.91 -18.75
CA LEU A 187 8.36 3.14 -19.95
C LEU A 187 9.14 3.69 -21.17
N PRO A 188 9.87 2.84 -21.93
CA PRO A 188 10.84 3.27 -22.93
C PRO A 188 10.24 3.53 -24.33
N PHE A 189 8.92 3.73 -24.43
CA PHE A 189 8.20 3.82 -25.71
C PHE A 189 7.91 5.27 -26.09
N ARG A 190 8.15 5.63 -27.36
CA ARG A 190 7.89 7.00 -27.85
C ARG A 190 6.42 7.23 -28.14
N SER A 191 5.73 6.22 -28.65
CA SER A 191 4.30 6.24 -28.94
C SER A 191 3.40 5.92 -27.74
N LEU A 192 3.95 5.87 -26.52
CA LEU A 192 3.19 5.55 -25.32
C LEU A 192 2.08 6.56 -25.06
N SER A 193 0.86 6.06 -24.83
CA SER A 193 -0.23 6.88 -24.32
C SER A 193 -1.10 6.11 -23.33
N PHE A 194 -1.65 6.81 -22.34
CA PHE A 194 -2.61 6.25 -21.39
C PHE A 194 -4.01 6.72 -21.78
N THR A 195 -4.87 5.77 -22.16
CA THR A 195 -6.20 6.09 -22.69
C THR A 195 -7.26 5.13 -22.15
N GLY A 196 -8.44 5.67 -21.83
CA GLY A 196 -9.65 4.87 -21.71
C GLY A 196 -10.26 4.60 -23.09
N MET A 197 -11.00 3.51 -23.23
CA MET A 197 -11.65 3.16 -24.50
C MET A 197 -13.14 2.90 -24.32
N LYS A 198 -13.91 3.26 -25.34
CA LYS A 198 -15.35 3.00 -25.36
C LYS A 198 -15.60 1.49 -25.42
N GLY A 199 -16.34 0.97 -24.46
CA GLY A 199 -16.69 -0.46 -24.38
C GLY A 199 -15.65 -1.35 -23.68
N LEU A 200 -14.50 -0.79 -23.25
CA LEU A 200 -13.49 -1.52 -22.48
C LEU A 200 -13.24 -0.80 -21.15
N PRO A 201 -13.61 -1.39 -20.00
CA PRO A 201 -13.49 -0.74 -18.70
C PRO A 201 -12.03 -0.66 -18.26
N GLY A 202 -11.56 0.56 -17.98
CA GLY A 202 -10.26 0.84 -17.40
C GLY A 202 -9.39 1.76 -18.27
N THR A 203 -8.23 2.10 -17.73
CA THR A 203 -7.18 2.85 -18.45
C THR A 203 -6.15 1.87 -18.98
N TYR A 204 -5.72 2.08 -20.21
CA TYR A 204 -4.77 1.22 -20.89
C TYR A 204 -3.55 2.02 -21.33
N ALA A 205 -2.37 1.43 -21.13
CA ALA A 205 -1.15 1.85 -21.78
C ALA A 205 -1.15 1.29 -23.20
N THR A 206 -1.03 2.17 -24.19
CA THR A 206 -1.03 1.79 -25.61
C THR A 206 0.25 2.24 -26.29
N ILE A 207 0.75 1.41 -27.22
CA ILE A 207 1.89 1.71 -28.08
C ILE A 207 1.56 1.31 -29.51
N LEU A 208 2.12 2.00 -30.50
CA LEU A 208 1.89 1.68 -31.91
C LEU A 208 2.47 0.30 -32.26
N ALA A 209 1.84 -0.37 -33.23
CA ALA A 209 2.28 -1.69 -33.70
C ALA A 209 3.71 -1.72 -34.25
N ASN A 210 4.22 -0.58 -34.74
CA ASN A 210 5.58 -0.44 -35.27
C ASN A 210 6.62 -0.03 -34.21
N GLU A 211 6.22 0.18 -32.95
CA GLU A 211 7.16 0.53 -31.88
C GLU A 211 8.00 -0.69 -31.49
N ASP A 212 9.31 -0.48 -31.27
CA ASP A 212 10.18 -1.53 -30.74
C ASP A 212 9.87 -1.83 -29.27
N ARG A 213 9.39 -3.07 -29.04
CA ARG A 213 8.95 -3.61 -27.74
C ARG A 213 10.06 -4.30 -26.94
N SER A 214 11.25 -4.51 -27.53
CA SER A 214 12.37 -5.21 -26.89
C SER A 214 13.14 -4.36 -25.87
N LYS A 215 12.85 -3.05 -25.82
CA LYS A 215 13.49 -2.07 -24.92
C LYS A 215 13.19 -2.32 -23.45
N GLU A 216 14.22 -2.28 -22.62
CA GLU A 216 14.09 -2.38 -21.15
C GLU A 216 13.59 -1.07 -20.52
N LEU A 217 13.10 -1.16 -19.28
CA LEU A 217 12.69 0.02 -18.52
C LEU A 217 13.82 1.03 -18.37
N ARG A 218 13.46 2.31 -18.36
CA ARG A 218 14.41 3.37 -18.09
C ARG A 218 14.83 3.31 -16.62
N GLN A 219 16.12 3.50 -16.38
CA GLN A 219 16.64 3.63 -15.02
C GLN A 219 16.03 4.85 -14.34
N PRO A 220 15.54 4.73 -13.09
CA PRO A 220 15.11 5.88 -12.30
C PRO A 220 16.26 6.88 -12.24
N ARG A 221 16.02 8.14 -12.61
CA ARG A 221 17.06 9.16 -12.51
C ARG A 221 17.37 9.38 -11.03
N PRO A 222 18.60 9.08 -10.55
CA PRO A 222 18.97 9.36 -9.17
C PRO A 222 18.82 10.85 -8.88
N SER A 223 18.27 11.19 -7.72
CA SER A 223 18.03 12.59 -7.39
C SER A 223 19.36 13.33 -7.18
N VAL A 224 19.46 14.58 -7.63
CA VAL A 224 20.65 15.44 -7.40
C VAL A 224 20.95 15.57 -5.89
N ARG A 225 19.92 15.46 -5.04
CA ARG A 225 20.02 15.57 -3.58
C ARG A 225 20.66 14.34 -2.91
N GLU A 226 20.56 13.16 -3.51
CA GLU A 226 21.29 11.96 -3.06
C GLU A 226 22.77 12.04 -3.42
N HIS A 227 23.11 12.62 -4.59
CA HIS A 227 24.51 12.87 -4.95
C HIS A 227 25.18 13.92 -4.04
N LEU A 228 24.42 14.88 -3.50
CA LEU A 228 24.91 15.86 -2.54
C LEU A 228 25.12 15.30 -1.12
N LYS A 229 24.59 14.10 -0.80
CA LYS A 229 24.85 13.39 0.46
C LYS A 229 26.02 12.41 0.38
N GLN A 230 26.51 12.10 -0.83
CA GLN A 230 27.75 11.36 -0.98
C GLN A 230 28.89 12.37 -0.89
N GLU A 231 29.62 12.35 0.24
CA GLU A 231 30.83 13.16 0.41
C GLU A 231 31.80 12.97 -0.77
N PRO A 232 32.56 14.01 -1.16
CA PRO A 232 33.48 13.93 -2.28
C PRO A 232 34.53 12.85 -2.01
N LYS A 233 34.57 11.84 -2.89
CA LYS A 233 35.60 10.79 -2.88
C LYS A 233 36.99 11.43 -2.82
N GLN A 234 37.74 11.05 -1.79
CA GLN A 234 39.13 11.41 -1.57
C GLN A 234 39.95 11.20 -2.85
N ALA A 235 40.65 12.27 -3.27
CA ALA A 235 41.61 12.19 -4.35
C ALA A 235 42.75 11.24 -3.96
N ALA A 236 42.98 10.21 -4.78
CA ALA A 236 44.06 9.26 -4.59
C ALA A 236 45.44 9.97 -4.69
N PRO A 237 46.46 9.53 -3.92
CA PRO A 237 47.79 10.12 -4.00
C PRO A 237 48.46 9.83 -5.35
N LYS A 238 49.12 10.83 -5.93
CA LYS A 238 49.92 10.72 -7.16
C LYS A 238 51.14 9.82 -6.95
N ALA A 239 51.42 8.95 -7.92
CA ALA A 239 52.60 8.09 -7.95
C ALA A 239 53.93 8.89 -8.06
N PRO A 240 55.06 8.39 -7.51
CA PRO A 240 56.34 9.08 -7.59
C PRO A 240 56.96 8.98 -8.99
N GLY A 241 57.44 10.12 -9.50
CA GLY A 241 58.05 10.23 -10.83
C GLY A 241 59.43 9.58 -10.93
N HIS A 242 59.65 8.86 -12.04
CA HIS A 242 60.95 8.38 -12.49
C HIS A 242 61.92 9.56 -12.74
N LYS A 243 63.02 9.61 -11.98
CA LYS A 243 64.17 10.44 -12.33
C LYS A 243 65.01 9.72 -13.38
N LYS A 244 65.13 10.35 -14.57
CA LYS A 244 66.15 10.06 -15.58
C LYS A 244 67.53 10.28 -14.97
N LEU A 245 68.42 9.30 -15.09
CA LEU A 245 69.86 9.48 -14.95
C LEU A 245 70.42 9.79 -16.35
N GLU A 246 70.97 10.99 -16.52
CA GLU A 246 71.81 11.34 -17.66
C GLU A 246 73.24 10.78 -17.47
N PRO A 247 73.94 10.39 -18.55
CA PRO A 247 75.31 9.90 -18.51
C PRO A 247 76.33 11.00 -18.85
N GLU A 248 77.51 10.96 -18.24
CA GLU A 248 78.81 11.56 -18.64
C GLU A 248 79.70 11.58 -17.36
N ARG A 249 80.99 11.21 -17.30
CA ARG A 249 82.07 10.87 -18.24
C ARG A 249 83.06 9.97 -17.51
#